data_AF-A0A7J2KF85-F1
#
_entry.id   AF-A0A7J2KF85-F1
#
_cell.length_a   1.000
_cell.length_b   1.000
_cell.length_c   1.000
_cell.angle_alpha   90.00
_cell.angle_beta   90.00
_cell.angle_gamma   90.00
#
_symmetry.space_group_name_H-M   'P 1'
#
loop_
_entity.id
_entity.type
_entity.pdbx_description
1 polymer ?
#
loop_
_entity_poly.entity_id
_entity_poly.type
_entity_poly.pdbx_seq_one_letter_code
_entity_poly.pdbx_strand_id
1 'polypeptide(L)'
;MSKETDELRLLRMRKLLELQKRKLLEEARRKESKGQDPYSIFLKLLTSDGKKLFENALSQYPLQAKKIGETIGKLYLLGKIRGRLDANFIYGIFYELGFPIRLETKIVYKKRGEVKSISEMLKEEE
;
A
#
# COMPACT_ATOMS: atom_id res chain seq x y z
N MET A 1 -38.61 -37.50 -5.79
CA MET A 1 -38.95 -36.17 -6.32
C MET A 1 -39.08 -35.06 -5.25
N SER A 2 -39.34 -35.33 -3.95
CA SER A 2 -39.49 -34.25 -2.94
C SER A 2 -38.19 -33.86 -2.22
N LYS A 3 -37.33 -34.82 -1.83
CA LYS A 3 -36.11 -34.56 -1.04
C LYS A 3 -35.07 -33.69 -1.73
N GLU A 4 -34.85 -33.93 -3.02
CA GLU A 4 -33.88 -33.18 -3.84
C GLU A 4 -34.27 -31.70 -4.00
N THR A 5 -35.57 -31.41 -3.97
CA THR A 5 -36.14 -30.06 -4.05
C THR A 5 -36.01 -29.29 -2.74
N ASP A 6 -36.11 -29.99 -1.60
CA ASP A 6 -35.97 -29.41 -0.26
C ASP A 6 -34.49 -29.12 0.08
N GLU A 7 -33.57 -29.99 -0.32
CA GLU A 7 -32.13 -29.74 -0.23
C GLU A 7 -31.71 -28.53 -1.07
N LEU A 8 -32.23 -28.40 -2.30
CA LEU A 8 -31.96 -27.27 -3.16
C LEU A 8 -32.48 -25.95 -2.57
N ARG A 9 -33.64 -25.98 -1.90
CA ARG A 9 -34.19 -24.82 -1.17
C ARG A 9 -33.30 -24.42 0.01
N LEU A 10 -32.87 -25.39 0.83
CA LEU A 10 -31.96 -25.13 1.95
C LEU A 10 -30.65 -24.48 1.48
N LEU A 11 -30.08 -24.98 0.37
CA LEU A 11 -28.85 -24.44 -0.20
C LEU A 11 -29.01 -22.98 -0.68
N ARG A 12 -30.13 -22.66 -1.34
CA ARG A 12 -30.45 -21.29 -1.76
C ARG A 12 -30.60 -20.34 -0.58
N MET A 13 -31.31 -20.75 0.47
CA MET A 13 -31.46 -19.95 1.69
C MET A 13 -30.11 -19.68 2.37
N ARG A 14 -29.25 -20.70 2.45
CA ARG A 14 -27.89 -20.54 3.01
C ARG A 14 -27.05 -19.55 2.21
N LYS A 15 -27.09 -19.61 0.87
CA LYS A 15 -26.38 -18.64 0.01
C LYS A 15 -26.94 -17.22 0.14
N LEU A 16 -28.27 -17.06 0.24
CA LEU A 16 -28.89 -15.75 0.43
C LEU A 16 -28.49 -15.11 1.76
N LEU A 17 -28.45 -15.89 2.85
CA LEU A 17 -27.98 -15.42 4.15
C LEU A 17 -26.51 -15.03 4.12
N GLU A 18 -25.67 -15.78 3.41
CA GLU A 18 -24.25 -15.44 3.26
C GLU A 18 -24.06 -14.13 2.49
N LEU A 19 -24.84 -13.91 1.41
CA LEU A 19 -24.83 -12.66 0.65
C LEU A 19 -25.32 -11.47 1.49
N GLN A 20 -26.38 -11.64 2.29
CA GLN A 20 -26.85 -10.61 3.22
C GLN A 20 -25.79 -10.25 4.26
N LYS A 21 -25.13 -11.25 4.87
CA LYS A 21 -24.05 -11.02 5.83
C LYS A 21 -22.89 -10.24 5.21
N ARG A 22 -22.49 -10.58 3.97
CA ARG A 22 -21.44 -9.84 3.25
C ARG A 22 -21.83 -8.38 3.00
N LYS A 23 -23.06 -8.11 2.56
CA LYS A 23 -23.55 -6.73 2.35
C LYS A 23 -23.58 -5.91 3.65
N LEU A 24 -24.08 -6.49 4.74
CA LEU A 24 -24.10 -5.82 6.05
C LEU A 24 -22.69 -5.48 6.56
N LEU A 25 -21.73 -6.39 6.36
CA LEU A 25 -20.32 -6.14 6.70
C LEU A 25 -19.70 -5.02 5.83
N GLU A 26 -20.03 -4.97 4.54
CA GLU A 26 -19.60 -3.86 3.68
C GLU A 26 -20.22 -2.52 4.09
N GLU A 27 -21.50 -2.51 4.45
CA GLU A 27 -22.19 -1.30 4.91
C GLU A 27 -21.66 -0.80 6.27
N ALA A 28 -21.37 -1.70 7.20
CA ALA A 28 -20.74 -1.36 8.47
C ALA A 28 -19.36 -0.71 8.26
N ARG A 29 -18.51 -1.30 7.41
CA ARG A 29 -17.21 -0.73 7.05
C ARG A 29 -17.34 0.63 6.36
N ARG A 30 -18.32 0.79 5.46
CA ARG A 30 -18.60 2.08 4.82
C ARG A 30 -19.04 3.14 5.84
N LYS A 31 -19.80 2.77 6.87
CA LYS A 31 -20.19 3.72 7.93
C LYS A 31 -19.01 4.11 8.82
N GLU A 32 -18.14 3.17 9.18
CA GLU A 32 -16.90 3.45 9.94
C GLU A 32 -15.93 4.34 9.15
N SER A 33 -15.90 4.20 7.82
CA SER A 33 -15.06 5.03 6.94
C SER A 33 -15.48 6.49 6.82
N LYS A 34 -16.68 6.88 7.28
CA LYS A 34 -17.21 8.25 7.09
C LYS A 34 -16.56 9.33 7.97
N GLY A 35 -15.75 8.95 8.96
CA GLY A 35 -15.11 9.89 9.89
C GLY A 35 -13.59 9.93 9.83
N GLN A 36 -12.93 9.05 9.07
CA GLN A 36 -11.47 8.99 9.04
C GLN A 36 -10.95 9.59 7.73
N ASP A 37 -10.00 10.53 7.87
CA ASP A 37 -9.27 11.08 6.74
C ASP A 37 -8.49 9.96 6.01
N PRO A 38 -8.79 9.68 4.72
CA PRO A 38 -8.13 8.63 3.96
C PRO A 38 -6.61 8.77 3.92
N TYR A 39 -6.11 10.01 3.88
CA TYR A 39 -4.67 10.26 3.84
C TYR A 39 -3.99 9.85 5.14
N SER A 40 -4.58 10.21 6.28
CA SER A 40 -4.12 9.81 7.61
C SER A 40 -4.10 8.29 7.80
N ILE A 41 -5.05 7.55 7.21
CA ILE A 41 -5.04 6.08 7.24
C ILE A 41 -3.90 5.53 6.42
N PHE A 42 -3.70 6.04 5.21
CA PHE A 42 -2.60 5.64 4.34
C PHE A 42 -1.25 5.77 5.07
N LEU A 43 -0.99 6.89 5.75
CA LEU A 43 0.24 7.09 6.51
C LEU A 43 0.44 6.07 7.65
N LYS A 44 -0.64 5.54 8.23
CA LYS A 44 -0.57 4.50 9.27
C LYS A 44 -0.27 3.11 8.70
N LEU A 45 -0.57 2.87 7.43
CA LEU A 45 -0.36 1.57 6.77
C LEU A 45 1.08 1.37 6.28
N LEU A 46 1.82 2.46 6.08
CA LEU A 46 3.20 2.40 5.64
C LEU A 46 4.11 1.78 6.71
N THR A 47 5.00 0.89 6.28
CA THR A 47 6.14 0.46 7.10
C THR A 47 7.14 1.60 7.28
N SER A 48 8.14 1.43 8.16
CA SER A 48 9.17 2.47 8.38
C SER A 48 9.89 2.85 7.08
N ASP A 49 10.27 1.87 6.27
CA ASP A 49 10.96 2.12 5.00
C ASP A 49 10.01 2.67 3.94
N GLY A 50 8.75 2.21 3.92
CA GLY A 50 7.71 2.77 3.06
C GLY A 50 7.45 4.25 3.33
N LYS A 51 7.50 4.69 4.59
CA LYS A 51 7.39 6.11 4.97
C LYS A 51 8.54 6.93 4.40
N LYS A 52 9.79 6.51 4.61
CA LYS A 52 10.98 7.20 4.07
C LYS A 52 10.90 7.34 2.55
N LEU A 53 10.49 6.27 1.87
CA LEU A 53 10.34 6.30 0.42
C LEU A 53 9.22 7.26 -0.01
N PHE A 54 8.09 7.24 0.69
CA PHE A 54 6.98 8.16 0.41
C PHE A 54 7.34 9.62 0.70
N GLU A 55 8.17 9.90 1.71
CA GLU A 55 8.72 11.24 1.97
C GLU A 55 9.57 11.73 0.78
N ASN A 56 10.43 10.87 0.23
CA ASN A 56 11.17 11.19 -1.00
C ASN A 56 10.23 11.47 -2.18
N ALA A 57 9.14 10.70 -2.28
CA ALA A 57 8.11 10.93 -3.28
C ALA A 57 7.39 12.27 -3.08
N LEU A 58 7.13 12.68 -1.84
CA LEU A 58 6.54 13.98 -1.50
C LEU A 58 7.48 15.14 -1.85
N SER A 59 8.79 14.98 -1.64
CA SER A 59 9.78 16.00 -2.00
C SER A 59 9.90 16.17 -3.51
N GLN A 60 9.81 15.08 -4.29
CA GLN A 60 9.96 15.11 -5.75
C GLN A 60 8.65 15.43 -6.48
N TYR A 61 7.52 14.91 -5.99
CA TYR A 61 6.21 14.96 -6.64
C TYR A 61 5.09 15.32 -5.63
N PRO A 62 5.09 16.52 -5.04
CA PRO A 62 4.24 16.85 -3.89
C PRO A 62 2.74 16.74 -4.16
N LEU A 63 2.28 17.18 -5.34
CA LEU A 63 0.87 17.13 -5.72
C LEU A 63 0.41 15.69 -6.01
N GLN A 64 1.23 14.94 -6.75
CA GLN A 64 0.94 13.58 -7.18
C GLN A 64 1.00 12.63 -5.98
N ALA A 65 2.04 12.73 -5.15
CA ALA A 65 2.21 11.88 -3.99
C ALA A 65 1.04 12.02 -2.99
N LYS A 66 0.58 13.25 -2.72
CA LYS A 66 -0.62 13.48 -1.89
C LYS A 66 -1.85 12.80 -2.47
N LYS A 67 -2.12 13.00 -3.77
CA LYS A 67 -3.29 12.42 -4.45
C LYS A 67 -3.24 10.89 -4.51
N ILE A 68 -2.05 10.32 -4.73
CA ILE A 68 -1.82 8.87 -4.70
C ILE A 68 -2.09 8.33 -3.28
N GLY A 69 -1.52 8.97 -2.25
CA GLY A 69 -1.73 8.58 -0.85
C GLY A 69 -3.22 8.61 -0.45
N GLU A 70 -3.94 9.67 -0.79
CA GLU A 70 -5.40 9.76 -0.57
C GLU A 70 -6.16 8.65 -1.28
N THR A 71 -5.80 8.34 -2.53
CA THR A 71 -6.47 7.31 -3.33
C THR A 71 -6.25 5.92 -2.74
N ILE A 72 -5.01 5.60 -2.35
CA ILE A 72 -4.70 4.33 -1.70
C ILE A 72 -5.44 4.21 -0.36
N GLY A 73 -5.49 5.29 0.43
CA GLY A 73 -6.27 5.36 1.66
C GLY A 73 -7.76 5.07 1.45
N LYS A 74 -8.36 5.66 0.40
CA LYS A 74 -9.76 5.38 0.02
C LYS A 74 -9.96 3.92 -0.38
N LEU A 75 -9.02 3.33 -1.14
CA LEU A 75 -9.09 1.92 -1.54
C LEU A 75 -8.97 0.97 -0.34
N TYR A 76 -8.19 1.35 0.67
CA TYR A 76 -8.09 0.61 1.92
C TYR A 76 -9.38 0.68 2.74
N LEU A 77 -9.98 1.87 2.86
CA LEU A 77 -11.29 2.05 3.50
C LEU A 77 -12.39 1.24 2.83
N LEU A 78 -12.35 1.14 1.50
CA LEU A 78 -13.24 0.29 0.71
C LEU A 78 -12.96 -1.21 0.86
N GLY A 79 -11.89 -1.58 1.57
CA GLY A 79 -11.50 -2.98 1.80
C GLY A 79 -10.94 -3.69 0.59
N LYS A 80 -10.62 -2.96 -0.49
CA LYS A 80 -10.04 -3.49 -1.74
C LYS A 80 -8.57 -3.84 -1.60
N ILE A 81 -7.86 -3.11 -0.72
CA ILE A 81 -6.45 -3.34 -0.39
C ILE A 81 -6.39 -3.73 1.10
N ARG A 82 -5.50 -4.65 1.44
CA ARG A 82 -5.25 -5.11 2.82
C ARG A 82 -3.75 -5.29 3.02
N GLY A 83 -3.30 -5.18 4.28
CA GLY A 83 -1.90 -5.34 4.65
C GLY A 83 -1.15 -4.02 4.80
N ARG A 84 0.13 -4.13 5.18
CA ARG A 84 1.04 -2.98 5.28
C ARG A 84 1.70 -2.71 3.93
N LEU A 85 2.04 -1.45 3.70
CA LEU A 85 2.66 -0.97 2.47
C LEU A 85 4.16 -0.77 2.72
N ASP A 86 4.97 -1.59 2.07
CA ASP A 86 6.43 -1.55 2.16
C ASP A 86 7.05 -0.65 1.07
N ALA A 87 8.37 -0.44 1.15
CA ALA A 87 9.08 0.43 0.21
C ALA A 87 8.98 -0.07 -1.24
N ASN A 88 9.09 -1.39 -1.46
CA ASN A 88 8.99 -1.96 -2.81
C ASN A 88 7.62 -1.71 -3.42
N PHE A 89 6.54 -1.87 -2.64
CA PHE A 89 5.19 -1.60 -3.12
C PHE A 89 4.99 -0.12 -3.49
N ILE A 90 5.47 0.80 -2.65
CA ILE A 90 5.38 2.23 -2.93
C ILE A 90 6.21 2.60 -4.16
N TYR A 91 7.45 2.10 -4.28
CA TYR A 91 8.28 2.31 -5.46
C TYR A 91 7.58 1.81 -6.73
N GLY A 92 7.04 0.59 -6.68
CA GLY A 92 6.35 -0.03 -7.81
C GLY A 92 5.14 0.78 -8.28
N ILE A 93 4.28 1.22 -7.36
CA ILE A 93 3.13 2.08 -7.71
C ILE A 93 3.59 3.35 -8.42
N PHE A 94 4.58 4.03 -7.85
CA PHE A 94 5.06 5.28 -8.41
C PHE A 94 5.73 5.07 -9.77
N TYR A 95 6.48 3.98 -9.94
CA TYR A 95 7.10 3.59 -11.20
C TYR A 95 6.05 3.33 -12.29
N GLU A 96 5.04 2.49 -12.01
CA GLU A 96 3.95 2.17 -12.94
C GLU A 96 3.10 3.39 -13.32
N LEU A 97 2.96 4.35 -12.40
CA LEU A 97 2.26 5.61 -12.66
C LEU A 97 3.12 6.65 -13.41
N GLY A 98 4.37 6.34 -13.73
CA GLY A 98 5.27 7.24 -14.45
C GLY A 98 5.94 8.32 -13.58
N PHE A 99 5.96 8.13 -12.27
CA PHE A 99 6.59 9.01 -11.28
C PHE A 99 7.72 8.29 -10.53
N PRO A 100 8.76 7.77 -11.22
CA PRO A 100 9.81 7.00 -10.57
C PRO A 100 10.52 7.83 -9.51
N ILE A 101 10.48 7.36 -8.26
CA ILE A 101 11.12 8.05 -7.13
C ILE A 101 12.63 7.88 -7.25
N ARG A 102 13.37 8.99 -7.37
CA ARG A 102 14.83 8.96 -7.38
C ARG A 102 15.35 8.62 -5.98
N LEU A 103 16.14 7.55 -5.89
CA LEU A 103 16.85 7.17 -4.69
C LEU A 103 18.29 7.67 -4.79
N GLU A 104 18.79 8.35 -3.76
CA GLU A 104 20.22 8.65 -3.63
C GLU A 104 20.97 7.37 -3.26
N THR A 105 21.32 6.56 -4.26
CA THR A 105 22.15 5.37 -4.06
C THR A 105 23.61 5.80 -3.90
N LYS A 106 24.16 5.69 -2.69
CA LYS A 106 25.60 5.84 -2.45
C LYS A 106 26.29 4.50 -2.72
N ILE A 107 27.22 4.48 -3.68
CA ILE A 107 28.09 3.33 -3.92
C ILE A 107 29.23 3.38 -2.90
N VAL A 108 29.33 2.36 -2.04
CA VAL A 108 30.38 2.23 -1.02
C VAL A 108 31.30 1.06 -1.36
N TYR A 109 32.61 1.28 -1.24
CA TYR A 109 33.63 0.26 -1.43
C TYR A 109 34.06 -0.29 -0.07
N LYS A 110 33.96 -1.62 0.11
CA LYS A 110 34.26 -2.29 1.38
C LYS A 110 35.50 -3.15 1.22
N LYS A 111 36.62 -2.76 1.81
CA LYS A 111 37.89 -3.52 1.79
C LYS A 111 38.47 -3.59 3.20
N ARG A 112 38.77 -4.82 3.66
CA ARG A 112 39.43 -5.10 4.96
C ARG A 112 38.78 -4.41 6.18
N GLY A 113 37.46 -4.27 6.21
CA GLY A 113 36.72 -3.71 7.35
C GLY A 113 36.51 -2.19 7.31
N GLU A 114 37.18 -1.48 6.39
CA GLU A 114 36.94 -0.06 6.16
C GLU A 114 35.90 0.15 5.05
N VAL A 115 35.01 1.12 5.27
CA VAL A 115 33.97 1.55 4.33
C VAL A 115 34.41 2.90 3.79
N LYS A 116 34.91 2.95 2.57
CA LYS A 116 35.25 4.22 1.88
C LYS A 116 34.25 4.47 0.76
N SER A 117 33.85 5.71 0.55
CA SER A 117 33.06 6.07 -0.63
C SER A 117 33.96 6.10 -1.87
N ILE A 118 33.41 5.84 -3.06
CA ILE A 118 34.18 5.93 -4.33
C ILE A 118 34.79 7.34 -4.49
N SER A 119 34.07 8.38 -4.06
CA SER A 119 34.56 9.76 -4.10
C SER A 119 35.78 10.01 -3.20
N GLU A 120 35.94 9.25 -2.12
CA GLU A 120 37.14 9.31 -1.26
C GLU A 120 38.31 8.58 -1.90
N MET A 121 38.09 7.43 -2.56
CA MET A 121 39.14 6.74 -3.31
C MET A 121 39.70 7.60 -4.45
N LEU A 122 38.84 8.26 -5.23
CA LEU A 122 39.28 9.08 -6.38
C LEU A 122 40.10 10.31 -5.99
N LYS A 123 39.96 10.80 -4.75
CA LYS A 123 40.75 11.92 -4.22
C LYS A 123 42.10 11.50 -3.62
N GLU A 124 42.29 10.22 -3.31
CA GLU A 124 43.56 9.69 -2.80
C GLU A 124 44.54 9.33 -3.94
N GLU A 125 44.09 9.30 -5.20
CA GLU A 125 44.91 9.01 -6.38
C GLU A 125 45.38 10.28 -7.15
N GLU A 126 45.08 11.49 -6.67
CA GLU A 126 45.69 12.76 -7.10
C GLU A 126 46.88 13.14 -6.20
#